data_AF-A0A6L2Q2Q7-F1
#
_entry.id   AF-A0A6L2Q2Q7-F1
#
_cell.length_a   1.000
_cell.length_b   1.000
_cell.length_c   1.000
_cell.angle_alpha   90.00
_cell.angle_beta   90.00
_cell.angle_gamma   90.00
#
_symmetry.space_group_name_H-M   'P 1'
#
loop_
_entity.id
_entity.type
_entity.pdbx_description
1 polymer ?
#
loop_
_entity_poly.entity_id
_entity_poly.type
_entity_poly.pdbx_seq_one_letter_code
_entity_poly.pdbx_strand_id
1 'polypeptide(L)' 'CCQQTCGVVSFPAVDPENVTGKVYWVNQAGDFPFVGMNTDGCTCTTCPIRAGNRQTYMYQANISKKSPPP' A
#
# COMPACT_ATOMS: atom_id res chain seq x y z
N CYS A 1 -13.11 14.97 5.09
CA CYS A 1 -11.91 14.24 5.55
C CYS A 1 -11.19 13.69 4.32
N CYS A 2 -9.89 13.93 4.17
CA CYS A 2 -9.13 13.55 2.97
C CYS A 2 -8.88 12.04 2.95
N GLN A 3 -9.78 11.26 2.34
CA GLN A 3 -9.45 9.91 1.90
C GLN A 3 -8.53 10.06 0.69
N GLN A 4 -7.25 9.74 0.84
CA GLN A 4 -6.32 9.79 -0.29
C GLN A 4 -6.27 8.40 -0.91
N THR A 5 -6.70 8.31 -2.17
CA THR A 5 -6.53 7.11 -2.98
C THR A 5 -5.13 7.14 -3.57
N CYS A 6 -4.31 6.18 -3.20
CA CYS A 6 -2.96 6.05 -3.74
C CYS A 6 -2.94 4.90 -4.74
N GLY A 7 -2.67 5.24 -6.01
CA GLY A 7 -2.48 4.28 -7.08
C GLY A 7 -0.99 3.96 -7.27
N VAL A 8 -0.64 2.69 -7.17
CA VAL A 8 0.69 2.17 -7.51
C VAL A 8 0.58 1.39 -8.82
N VAL A 9 1.42 1.73 -9.79
CA VAL A 9 1.55 0.96 -11.03
C VAL A 9 2.85 0.19 -10.97
N SER A 10 2.80 -1.12 -11.11
CA SER A 10 3.97 -2.00 -11.05
C SER A 10 4.01 -3.01 -12.19
N PHE A 11 5.23 -3.45 -12.52
CA PHE A 11 5.51 -4.51 -13.48
C PHE A 11 6.28 -5.59 -12.72
N PRO A 12 5.58 -6.61 -12.19
CA PRO A 12 6.20 -7.63 -11.37
C PRO A 12 7.05 -8.55 -12.25
N ALA A 13 8.26 -8.87 -11.79
CA ALA A 13 9.18 -9.76 -12.49
C ALA A 13 8.88 -11.25 -12.22
N VAL A 14 8.07 -11.53 -11.21
CA VAL A 14 7.74 -12.88 -10.72
C VAL A 14 6.23 -13.01 -10.56
N ASP A 15 5.73 -14.24 -10.42
CA ASP A 15 4.31 -14.57 -10.25
C ASP A 15 3.97 -14.89 -8.78
N PRO A 16 3.89 -13.90 -7.87
CA PRO A 16 3.60 -14.20 -6.47
C PRO A 16 2.12 -14.53 -6.28
N GLU A 17 1.87 -15.55 -5.45
CA GLU A 17 0.51 -15.91 -5.03
C GLU A 17 -0.07 -14.93 -4.01
N ASN A 18 0.78 -14.30 -3.20
CA ASN A 18 0.40 -13.37 -2.14
C ASN A 18 1.23 -12.10 -2.22
N VAL A 19 0.59 -10.95 -2.00
CA VAL A 19 1.24 -9.63 -1.98
C VAL A 19 0.85 -8.90 -0.72
N THR A 20 1.83 -8.35 -0.02
CA THR A 20 1.58 -7.51 1.15
C THR A 20 2.01 -6.08 0.91
N GLY A 21 1.12 -5.12 1.18
CA GLY A 21 1.42 -3.69 1.16
C GLY A 21 1.60 -3.16 2.59
N LYS A 22 2.59 -2.29 2.81
CA LYS A 22 2.75 -1.56 4.07
C LYS A 22 3.01 -0.09 3.75
N VAL A 23 2.41 0.79 4.55
CA VAL A 23 2.60 2.24 4.46
C VAL A 23 3.31 2.70 5.73
N TYR A 24 4.26 3.61 5.56
CA TYR A 24 5.04 4.19 6.65
C TYR A 24 4.95 5.70 6.59
N TRP A 25 4.88 6.33 7.77
CA TRP A 25 5.10 7.76 7.94
C TRP A 25 6.59 8.01 8.10
N VAL A 26 7.17 8.71 7.15
CA VAL A 26 8.58 9.12 7.23
C VAL A 26 8.64 10.45 7.99
N ASN A 27 9.39 10.50 9.08
CA ASN A 27 9.72 11.75 9.77
C ASN A 27 11.20 11.78 10.20
N GLN A 28 11.63 12.88 10.81
CA GLN A 28 13.03 13.05 11.25
C GLN A 28 13.44 12.06 12.38
N ALA A 29 12.48 11.50 13.11
CA ALA A 29 12.70 10.55 14.19
C ALA A 29 12.71 9.07 13.71
N GLY A 30 12.23 8.80 12.50
CA GLY A 30 12.25 7.47 11.88
C GLY A 30 10.97 7.14 11.09
N ASP A 31 10.92 5.91 10.58
CA ASP A 31 9.79 5.40 9.82
C ASP A 31 8.76 4.76 10.77
N PHE A 32 7.57 5.36 10.88
CA PHE A 32 6.49 4.85 11.72
C PHE A 32 5.47 4.07 10.90
N PRO A 33 5.19 2.79 11.20
CA PRO A 33 4.21 2.02 10.45
C PRO A 33 2.80 2.58 10.60
N PHE A 34 2.03 2.57 9.51
CA PHE A 34 0.64 3.00 9.54
C PHE A 34 -0.25 1.95 10.22
N VAL A 35 -0.55 2.16 11.51
CA VAL A 35 -1.35 1.24 12.33
C VAL A 35 -2.81 1.24 11.87
N GLY A 36 -3.39 0.04 11.69
CA GLY A 36 -4.79 -0.14 11.29
C GLY A 36 -5.03 -0.18 9.77
N MET A 37 -3.97 -0.20 8.97
CA MET A 37 -4.08 -0.46 7.53
C MET A 37 -4.30 -1.95 7.23
N ASN A 38 -5.11 -2.25 6.22
CA ASN A 38 -5.09 -3.59 5.62
C ASN A 38 -3.78 -3.79 4.85
N THR A 39 -2.98 -4.77 5.26
CA THR A 39 -1.71 -5.10 4.62
C THR A 39 -1.83 -6.11 3.49
N ASP A 40 -3.00 -6.72 3.31
CA ASP A 40 -3.23 -7.66 2.23
C ASP A 40 -3.42 -6.90 0.90
N GLY A 41 -2.38 -6.93 0.08
CA GLY A 41 -2.36 -6.31 -1.24
C GLY A 41 -3.29 -7.01 -2.23
N CYS A 42 -3.59 -8.30 -2.02
CA CYS A 42 -4.55 -9.05 -2.85
C CYS A 42 -6.00 -8.58 -2.64
N THR A 43 -6.28 -7.76 -1.61
CA THR A 43 -7.60 -7.12 -1.49
C THR A 43 -7.80 -5.95 -2.45
N CYS A 44 -6.71 -5.36 -2.98
CA CYS A 44 -6.80 -4.26 -3.93
C CYS A 44 -6.11 -4.55 -5.28
N THR A 45 -5.69 -5.79 -5.51
CA THR A 45 -5.23 -6.30 -6.82
C THR A 45 -5.64 -7.75 -6.99
N THR A 46 -5.69 -8.25 -8.22
CA THR A 46 -6.05 -9.66 -8.47
C THR A 46 -4.83 -10.55 -8.28
N CYS A 47 -4.88 -11.44 -7.29
CA CYS A 47 -3.87 -12.48 -7.07
C CYS A 47 -4.33 -13.84 -7.65
N PRO A 48 -3.41 -14.71 -8.13
CA PRO A 48 -1.96 -14.50 -8.21
C PRO A 48 -1.59 -13.44 -9.24
N ILE A 49 -0.56 -12.65 -8.92
CA ILE A 49 -0.05 -11.65 -9.85
C ILE A 49 0.70 -12.36 -10.97
N ARG A 50 0.46 -11.95 -12.22
CA ARG A 50 1.22 -12.44 -13.38
C ARG A 50 2.46 -11.59 -13.66
N ALA A 51 3.62 -12.23 -13.79
CA ALA A 51 4.88 -11.64 -14.18
C ALA A 51 4.77 -10.98 -15.55
N GLY A 52 5.45 -9.84 -15.71
CA GLY A 52 5.47 -9.06 -16.95
C GLY A 52 4.19 -8.28 -17.26
N ASN A 53 3.09 -8.53 -16.54
CA ASN A 53 1.84 -7.81 -16.73
C ASN A 53 1.81 -6.51 -15.92
N ARG A 54 1.35 -5.43 -16.55
CA ARG A 54 1.13 -4.16 -15.85
C ARG A 54 0.03 -4.33 -14.81
N GLN A 55 0.38 -4.14 -13.55
CA GLN A 55 -0.56 -4.15 -12.44
C GLN A 55 -0.80 -2.74 -11.95
N THR A 56 -2.06 -2.44 -11.65
CA THR A 56 -2.45 -1.19 -10.97
C THR A 56 -3.09 -1.57 -9.66
N TYR A 57 -2.46 -1.18 -8.57
CA TYR A 57 -2.91 -1.39 -7.20
C TYR A 57 -3.41 -0.07 -6.64
N MET A 58 -4.68 0.01 -6.26
CA MET A 58 -5.26 1.20 -5.64
C MET A 58 -5.57 0.92 -4.19
N TYR A 59 -4.94 1.64 -3.27
CA TYR A 59 -5.26 1.54 -1.86
C TYR A 59 -5.88 2.84 -1.34
N GLN A 60 -6.89 2.69 -0.48
CA GLN A 60 -7.49 3.81 0.23
C GLN A 60 -6.77 3.96 1.57
N ALA A 61 -5.91 4.98 1.67
CA ALA A 61 -5.30 5.33 2.94
C ALA A 61 -6.22 6.33 3.65
N ASN A 62 -6.80 5.90 4.77
CA ASN A 62 -7.53 6.78 5.68
C ASN A 62 -6.53 7.62 6.50
N ILE A 63 -5.82 8.51 5.83
CA ILE A 63 -4.87 9.43 6.45
C ILE A 63 -5.66 10.41 7.30
N SER A 64 -5.73 10.15 8.60
CA SER A 64 -6.21 11.13 9.57
C SER A 64 -5.18 12.25 9.65
N LYS A 65 -5.64 13.52 9.65
CA LYS A 65 -4.76 14.70 9.87
C LYS A 65 -3.96 14.65 11.18
N LYS A 66 -4.27 13.70 12.08
CA LYS A 66 -3.66 13.53 13.41
C LYS A 66 -2.47 12.55 13.46
N SER A 67 -2.02 11.96 12.34
CA SER A 67 -0.90 11.00 12.36
C SER A 67 0.28 11.39 11.46
N PRO A 68 1.53 11.19 11.91
CA PRO A 68 1.91 10.79 13.26
C PRO A 68 2.00 12.03 14.19
N PRO A 69 1.59 11.93 15.48
CA PRO A 69 1.97 12.92 16.49
C PRO A 69 3.51 12.98 16.64
N PRO A 70 4.04 14.11 17.17
CA PRO A 70 5.47 14.43 17.18
C PRO A 70 6.37 13.38 17.83
#